data_AF-A0A967E019-F1
#
_entry.id   AF-A0A967E019-F1
#
_cell.length_a   1.000
_cell.length_b   1.000
_cell.length_c   1.000
_cell.angle_alpha   90.00
_cell.angle_beta   90.00
_cell.angle_gamma   90.00
#
_symmetry.space_group_name_H-M   'P 1'
#
loop_
_entity.id
_entity.type
_entity.pdbx_description
1 polymer ?
#
loop_
_entity_poly.entity_id
_entity_poly.type
_entity_poly.pdbx_seq_one_letter_code
_entity_poly.pdbx_strand_id
1 'polypeptide(L)' 'MDCPKCNGTMMLERFSDFFIVFYAWKCVNCGAIIDRTISTNRRKSLAVRESQPVAAS' A
#
# COMPACT_ATOMS: atom_id res chain seq x y z
N MET A 1 -8.00 -8.65 -4.80
CA MET A 1 -6.90 -7.67 -4.95
C MET A 1 -5.63 -8.45 -4.69
N ASP A 2 -4.67 -8.38 -5.61
CA ASP A 2 -3.42 -9.14 -5.49
C ASP A 2 -2.37 -8.29 -4.81
N CYS A 3 -1.58 -8.91 -3.92
CA CYS A 3 -0.56 -8.20 -3.19
C CYS A 3 0.54 -7.75 -4.15
N PRO A 4 0.88 -6.45 -4.23
CA PRO A 4 1.93 -5.97 -5.13
C PRO A 4 3.34 -6.44 -4.75
N LYS A 5 3.50 -7.10 -3.59
CA LYS A 5 4.80 -7.60 -3.11
C LYS A 5 5.01 -9.08 -3.41
N CYS A 6 3.98 -9.90 -3.33
CA CYS A 6 4.10 -11.36 -3.47
C CYS A 6 3.04 -11.99 -4.40
N ASN A 7 2.21 -11.16 -5.05
CA ASN A 7 1.05 -11.57 -5.87
C ASN A 7 0.06 -12.50 -5.15
N GLY A 8 0.12 -12.57 -3.82
CA GLY A 8 -0.79 -13.38 -3.02
C GLY A 8 -2.14 -12.70 -2.79
N THR A 9 -3.13 -13.49 -2.39
CA THR A 9 -4.48 -13.02 -2.09
C THR A 9 -4.46 -12.00 -0.94
N MET A 10 -5.13 -10.87 -1.15
CA MET A 10 -5.43 -9.91 -0.09
C MET A 10 -6.89 -10.02 0.33
N MET A 11 -7.12 -9.88 1.63
CA MET A 11 -8.45 -9.88 2.24
C MET A 11 -8.72 -8.52 2.89
N LEU A 12 -9.96 -8.04 2.79
CA LEU A 12 -10.37 -6.80 3.44
C LEU A 12 -10.64 -7.08 4.91
N GLU A 13 -9.84 -6.50 5.79
CA GLU A 13 -9.99 -6.62 7.24
C GLU A 13 -10.36 -5.27 7.86
N ARG A 14 -11.16 -5.34 8.94
CA ARG A 14 -11.48 -4.18 9.77
C ARG A 14 -10.43 -4.08 10.88
N PHE A 15 -9.67 -2.99 10.86
CA PHE A 15 -8.72 -2.66 11.92
C PHE A 15 -9.37 -1.64 12.86
N SER A 16 -9.21 -1.87 14.16
CA SER A 16 -9.64 -0.95 15.20
C SER A 16 -8.49 -0.73 16.17
N ASP A 17 -8.06 0.52 16.28
CA ASP A 17 -7.19 0.99 17.35
C ASP A 17 -8.03 1.73 18.40
N PHE A 18 -7.42 2.25 19.46
CA PHE A 18 -8.11 2.99 20.53
C PHE A 18 -8.88 4.22 20.03
N PHE A 19 -8.43 4.85 18.93
CA PHE A 19 -8.98 6.12 18.45
C PHE A 19 -9.68 6.02 17.08
N ILE A 20 -9.38 5.01 16.27
CA ILE A 20 -9.81 4.97 14.86
C ILE A 20 -10.16 3.54 14.46
N VAL A 21 -11.26 3.41 13.72
CA VAL A 21 -11.62 2.20 12.99
C VAL A 21 -11.48 2.46 11.50
N PHE A 22 -10.74 1.61 10.81
CA PHE A 22 -10.55 1.70 9.37
C PHE A 22 -10.53 0.33 8.72
N TYR A 23 -10.75 0.30 7.41
CA TYR A 23 -10.70 -0.91 6.60
C TYR A 23 -9.43 -0.88 5.76
N ALA A 24 -8.67 -1.98 5.79
CA ALA A 24 -7.48 -2.13 4.98
C ALA A 24 -7.38 -3.54 4.40
N TRP A 25 -6.73 -3.63 3.24
CA TRP A 25 -6.43 -4.91 2.61
C TRP A 25 -5.16 -5.49 3.24
N LYS A 26 -5.25 -6.69 3.80
CA LYS A 26 -4.10 -7.42 4.33
C LYS A 26 -3.83 -8.64 3.46
N CYS A 27 -2.58 -8.80 3.04
CA CYS A 27 -2.15 -10.00 2.35
C CYS A 27 -2.06 -11.17 3.35
N VAL A 28 -2.72 -12.27 3.03
CA VAL A 28 -2.69 -13.49 3.86
C VAL A 28 -1.31 -14.16 3.81
N ASN A 29 -0.58 -14.02 2.70
CA ASN A 29 0.69 -14.70 2.49
C ASN A 29 1.90 -13.94 3.09
N CYS A 30 2.01 -12.62 2.85
CA CYS A 30 3.17 -11.83 3.30
C CYS A 30 2.87 -10.79 4.39
N GLY A 31 1.59 -10.67 4.81
CA GLY A 31 1.17 -9.69 5.82
C GLY A 31 1.18 -8.23 5.37
N ALA A 32 1.47 -7.93 4.10
CA ALA A 32 1.45 -6.55 3.61
C ALA A 32 0.04 -5.93 3.75
N ILE A 33 -0.02 -4.72 4.29
CA ILE A 33 -1.26 -3.95 4.49
C ILE A 33 -1.31 -2.81 3.48
N ILE A 34 -2.47 -2.61 2.85
CA ILE A 34 -2.75 -1.53 1.91
C ILE A 34 -4.13 -0.95 2.24
N ASP A 35 -4.15 0.27 2.76
CA ASP A 35 -5.36 1.09 2.86
C ASP A 35 -5.40 2.11 1.71
N ARG A 36 -6.46 2.93 1.68
CA ARG A 36 -6.63 4.00 0.70
C ARG A 36 -5.51 5.05 0.80
N THR A 37 -5.03 5.35 2.00
CA THR A 37 -3.96 6.32 2.26
C THR A 37 -2.62 5.84 1.74
N ILE A 38 -2.23 4.60 2.05
CA ILE A 38 -1.04 3.89 1.57
C ILE A 38 -1.07 3.82 0.05
N SER A 39 -2.20 3.45 -0.55
CA SER A 39 -2.34 3.41 -2.02
C SER A 39 -2.14 4.80 -2.64
N THR A 40 -2.76 5.84 -2.06
CA THR A 40 -2.62 7.21 -2.52
C THR A 40 -1.19 7.72 -2.37
N ASN A 41 -0.55 7.45 -1.24
CA ASN A 41 0.83 7.85 -0.97
C ASN A 41 1.81 7.16 -1.91
N ARG A 42 1.63 5.85 -2.18
CA ARG A 42 2.45 5.12 -3.16
C ARG A 42 2.34 5.74 -4.54
N ARG A 43 1.12 6.05 -5.01
CA ARG A 43 0.90 6.70 -6.31
C ARG A 43 1.59 8.08 -6.38
N LYS A 44 1.51 8.87 -5.30
CA LYS A 44 2.22 10.17 -5.21
C LYS A 44 3.73 9.98 -5.24
N SER A 45 4.28 9.06 -4.46
CA SER A 45 5.73 8.80 -4.42
C SER A 45 6.27 8.29 -5.76
N LEU A 46 5.49 7.50 -6.51
CA LEU A 46 5.86 7.07 -7.85
C LEU A 46 5.84 8.25 -8.84
N ALA A 47 4.80 9.09 -8.81
CA ALA A 47 4.73 10.28 -9.66
C ALA A 47 5.88 11.28 -9.40
N VAL A 48 6.30 11.43 -8.13
CA VAL A 48 7.46 12.26 -7.78
C VAL A 48 8.76 11.68 -8.37
N ARG A 49 8.96 10.36 -8.31
CA ARG A 49 10.15 9.71 -8.88
C ARG A 49 10.25 9.87 -10.39
N GLU A 50 9.11 9.82 -11.08
CA GLU A 50 9.05 9.95 -12.54
C GLU A 50 9.38 11.39 -13.02
N SER A 51 9.22 12.37 -12.12
CA SER A 51 9.60 13.77 -12.37
C SER A 51 11.05 14.14 -11.98
N GLN A 52 11.81 13.23 -11.36
CA GLN A 52 13.23 13.48 -11.09
C GLN A 52 14.07 13.09 -12.32
N PRO A 53 14.85 14.02 -12.92
CA PRO A 53 15.84 13.62 -13.91
C PRO A 53 16.80 12.66 -13.22
N VAL A 54 16.96 11.46 -13.78
CA VAL A 54 17.97 10.51 -13.34
C VAL A 54 19.31 11.22 -13.48
N ALA A 55 19.84 11.73 -12.37
CA ALA A 55 21.18 12.27 -12.32
C ALA A 55 22.14 11.09 -12.55
N ALA A 56 22.54 10.91 -13.80
CA ALA A 56 23.62 10.02 -14.18
C ALA A 56 24.87 10.44 -13.40
N SER A 57 25.45 9.49 -12.68
CA SER A 57 26.81 9.55 -12.15
C SER A 57 27.62 8.44 -12.80
#